data_AF-A0A6A2YFY5-F1
#
_entry.id   AF-A0A6A2YFY5-F1
#
_cell.length_a   1.000
_cell.length_b   1.000
_cell.length_c   1.000
_cell.angle_alpha   90.00
_cell.angle_beta   90.00
_cell.angle_gamma   90.00
#
_symmetry.space_group_name_H-M   'P 1'
#
loop_
_entity.id
_entity.type
_entity.pdbx_description
1 polymer ?
#
loop_
_entity_poly.entity_id
_entity_poly.type
_entity_poly.pdbx_seq_one_letter_code
_entity_poly.pdbx_strand_id
1 'polypeptide(L)'
;MITVEYGDIVELDRFDEDYGNEVLTLKLGSLSTYVMNKQTPNRQIWLSSPISVPSRFDWDHNAQAWVYRRTKANLLKLLESEVEQLCGKPVILS
;
A
#
# COMPACT_ATOMS: atom_id res chain seq x y z
N MET A 1 -9.80 20.04 16.35
CA MET A 1 -8.86 18.95 16.02
C MET A 1 -9.39 18.37 14.72
N ILE A 2 -8.89 18.86 13.59
CA ILE A 2 -9.43 18.54 12.26
C ILE A 2 -8.68 17.29 11.79
N THR A 3 -9.40 16.20 11.59
CA THR A 3 -8.94 15.04 10.84
C THR A 3 -8.66 15.51 9.41
N VAL A 4 -7.39 15.63 9.04
CA VAL A 4 -6.99 15.83 7.66
C VAL A 4 -7.15 14.47 6.99
N GLU A 5 -8.17 14.35 6.15
CA GLU A 5 -8.31 13.19 5.29
C GLU A 5 -7.13 13.16 4.31
N TYR A 6 -6.42 12.05 4.26
CA TYR A 6 -5.23 11.87 3.40
C TYR A 6 -5.56 11.92 1.89
N GLY A 7 -6.84 12.08 1.51
CA GLY A 7 -7.32 12.14 0.13
C GLY A 7 -7.02 13.44 -0.62
N ASP A 8 -6.71 14.54 0.06
CA ASP A 8 -6.52 15.86 -0.59
C ASP A 8 -5.07 16.15 -1.02
N ILE A 9 -4.13 15.25 -0.74
CA ILE A 9 -2.68 15.52 -0.92
C ILE A 9 -2.22 15.23 -2.37
N VAL A 10 -3.07 14.65 -3.20
CA VAL A 10 -2.75 14.35 -4.59
C VAL A 10 -3.93 14.72 -5.48
N GLU A 11 -3.73 15.60 -6.46
CA GLU A 11 -4.63 15.78 -7.63
C GLU A 11 -4.62 14.50 -8.47
N LEU A 12 -5.05 13.37 -7.89
CA LEU A 12 -5.41 12.18 -8.61
C LEU A 12 -6.86 12.38 -9.03
N ASP A 13 -7.06 12.67 -10.31
CA ASP A 13 -8.36 12.98 -10.92
C ASP A 13 -9.50 12.00 -10.53
N ARG A 14 -9.17 10.78 -10.04
CA ARG A 14 -10.09 9.75 -9.55
C ARG A 14 -9.44 8.86 -8.48
N PHE A 15 -9.18 9.40 -7.28
CA PHE A 15 -8.85 8.56 -6.12
C PHE A 15 -10.13 7.87 -5.59
N ASP A 16 -10.09 6.56 -5.39
CA ASP A 16 -11.20 5.77 -4.84
C ASP A 16 -10.65 4.65 -3.96
N GLU A 17 -11.20 4.51 -2.75
CA GLU A 17 -10.85 3.47 -1.78
C GLU A 17 -12.05 2.58 -1.48
N ASP A 18 -11.84 1.26 -1.55
CA ASP A 18 -12.84 0.26 -1.20
C ASP A 18 -12.24 -0.73 -0.21
N TYR A 19 -12.82 -0.80 1.00
CA TYR A 19 -12.42 -1.76 2.02
C TYR A 19 -13.59 -2.65 2.41
N GLY A 20 -13.44 -3.95 2.14
CA GLY A 20 -14.45 -4.95 2.48
C GLY A 20 -13.85 -6.35 2.48
N ASN A 21 -14.40 -7.24 3.33
CA ASN A 21 -13.96 -8.63 3.43
C ASN A 21 -12.44 -8.80 3.56
N GLU A 22 -11.81 -7.97 4.40
CA GLU A 22 -10.35 -7.98 4.64
C GLU A 22 -9.48 -7.60 3.42
N VAL A 23 -10.09 -7.08 2.35
CA VAL A 23 -9.42 -6.58 1.16
C VAL A 23 -9.60 -5.07 1.08
N LEU A 24 -8.49 -4.36 0.91
CA LEU A 24 -8.41 -2.95 0.57
C LEU A 24 -8.03 -2.81 -0.91
N THR A 25 -8.84 -2.10 -1.68
CA THR A 25 -8.57 -1.75 -3.07
C THR A 25 -8.39 -0.24 -3.16
N LEU A 26 -7.24 0.22 -3.63
CA LEU A 26 -6.95 1.64 -3.84
C LEU A 26 -6.79 1.89 -5.33
N LYS A 27 -7.65 2.74 -5.89
CA LYS A 27 -7.56 3.17 -7.29
C LYS A 27 -6.96 4.57 -7.32
N LEU A 28 -5.81 4.73 -7.98
CA LEU A 28 -5.16 6.01 -8.19
C LEU A 28 -5.39 6.41 -9.65
N GLY A 29 -6.52 7.06 -9.92
CA GLY A 29 -6.90 7.46 -11.28
C GLY A 29 -7.40 6.29 -12.14
N SER A 30 -7.32 6.44 -13.46
CA SER A 30 -7.84 5.46 -14.43
C SER A 30 -6.89 4.29 -14.74
N LEU A 31 -5.65 4.30 -14.25
CA LEU A 31 -4.60 3.38 -14.72
C LEU A 31 -3.93 2.55 -13.61
N SER A 32 -4.05 2.96 -12.35
CA SER A 32 -3.27 2.37 -11.26
C SER A 32 -4.22 1.81 -10.21
N THR A 33 -4.09 0.53 -9.89
CA THR A 33 -4.90 -0.12 -8.84
C THR A 33 -4.01 -0.98 -7.96
N TYR A 34 -4.06 -0.69 -6.66
CA TYR A 34 -3.48 -1.52 -5.63
C TYR A 34 -4.57 -2.40 -5.03
N VAL A 35 -4.25 -3.66 -4.78
CA VAL A 35 -5.10 -4.56 -4.00
C VAL A 35 -4.27 -5.11 -2.85
N MET A 36 -4.66 -4.77 -1.63
CA MET A 36 -4.07 -5.27 -0.40
C MET A 36 -5.05 -6.20 0.31
N ASN A 37 -4.63 -7.42 0.58
CA ASN A 37 -5.47 -8.44 1.23
C ASN A 37 -4.83 -8.87 2.55
N LYS A 38 -5.58 -8.78 3.66
CA LYS A 38 -5.17 -9.40 4.93
C LYS A 38 -5.46 -10.90 4.85
N GLN A 39 -4.41 -11.69 4.75
CA GLN A 39 -4.47 -13.14 4.71
C GLN A 39 -4.35 -13.69 6.12
N THR A 40 -5.42 -13.56 6.90
CA THR A 40 -5.51 -13.93 8.32
C THR A 40 -5.01 -15.36 8.61
N PRO A 41 -5.42 -16.41 7.85
CA PRO A 41 -4.93 -17.78 8.10
C PRO A 41 -3.42 -17.92 7.96
N ASN A 42 -2.82 -17.16 7.04
CA ASN A 42 -1.38 -17.19 6.76
C ASN A 42 -0.60 -16.19 7.61
N ARG A 43 -1.28 -15.31 8.36
CA ARG A 43 -0.69 -14.17 9.08
C ARG A 43 0.13 -13.27 8.17
N GLN A 44 -0.40 -13.00 6.99
CA GLN A 44 0.28 -12.24 5.94
C GLN A 44 -0.56 -11.07 5.46
N ILE A 45 0.13 -10.10 4.86
CA ILE A 45 -0.48 -9.12 3.97
C ILE A 45 -0.04 -9.44 2.55
N TRP A 46 -0.98 -9.57 1.63
CA TRP A 46 -0.69 -9.72 0.22
C TRP A 46 -0.92 -8.41 -0.50
N LEU A 47 0.00 -8.03 -1.37
CA LEU A 47 -0.07 -6.82 -2.18
C LEU A 47 -0.02 -7.21 -3.65
N SER A 48 -1.02 -6.77 -4.40
CA SER A 48 -0.95 -6.59 -5.85
C SER A 48 -0.68 -5.11 -6.10
N SER A 49 0.47 -4.81 -6.69
CA SER A 49 0.87 -3.45 -7.08
C SER A 49 0.73 -3.29 -8.59
N PRO A 50 0.38 -2.09 -9.09
CA PRO A 50 0.46 -1.77 -10.52
C PRO A 50 1.90 -1.56 -11.00
N ILE A 51 2.88 -1.42 -10.09
CA ILE A 51 4.30 -1.18 -10.40
C ILE A 51 5.13 -2.46 -10.19
N SER A 52 4.90 -3.16 -9.08
CA SER A 52 5.68 -4.34 -8.71
C SER A 52 4.89 -5.64 -8.78
N VAL A 53 5.62 -6.75 -8.89
CA VAL A 53 5.02 -8.09 -8.90
C VAL A 53 4.32 -8.39 -7.56
N PRO A 54 3.31 -9.28 -7.55
CA PRO A 54 2.61 -9.65 -6.33
C PRO A 54 3.58 -10.06 -5.22
N SER A 55 3.37 -9.48 -4.04
CA SER A 55 4.25 -9.61 -2.89
C SER A 55 3.48 -10.05 -1.65
N ARG A 56 4.13 -10.86 -0.80
CA ARG A 56 3.53 -11.41 0.43
C ARG A 56 4.42 -11.03 1.60
N PHE A 57 3.86 -10.28 2.54
CA PHE A 57 4.59 -9.74 3.67
C PHE A 57 4.23 -10.50 4.92
N ASP A 58 5.25 -10.90 5.67
CA ASP A 58 5.12 -11.47 7.01
C ASP A 58 5.46 -10.38 8.03
N TRP A 59 4.85 -10.44 9.21
CA TRP A 59 5.26 -9.59 10.32
C TRP A 59 6.62 -10.05 10.87
N ASP A 60 7.61 -9.16 10.83
CA ASP A 60 8.91 -9.35 11.45
C ASP A 60 8.92 -8.65 12.82
N HIS A 61 9.00 -9.44 13.89
CA HIS A 61 8.99 -8.94 15.26
C HIS A 61 10.25 -8.14 15.64
N ASN A 62 11.39 -8.37 14.99
CA ASN A 62 12.62 -7.63 15.29
C ASN A 62 12.60 -6.27 14.61
N ALA A 63 12.15 -6.23 13.35
CA ALA A 63 12.02 -4.99 12.58
C ALA A 63 10.75 -4.20 12.93
N GLN A 64 9.79 -4.81 13.65
CA GLN A 64 8.45 -4.27 13.91
C GLN A 64 7.78 -3.81 12.60
N ALA A 65 7.85 -4.66 11.58
CA ALA A 65 7.42 -4.30 10.24
C ALA A 65 6.92 -5.48 9.41
N TRP A 66 6.10 -5.19 8.41
CA TRP A 66 5.71 -6.13 7.37
C TRP A 66 6.82 -6.24 6.32
N VAL A 67 7.44 -7.42 6.22
CA VAL A 67 8.62 -7.66 5.38
C VAL A 67 8.35 -8.78 4.39
N TYR A 68 8.69 -8.54 3.12
CA TYR A 68 8.68 -9.59 2.12
C TYR A 68 9.99 -10.38 2.18
N ARG A 69 9.93 -11.62 2.68
CA ARG A 69 11.15 -12.43 2.95
C ARG A 69 12.05 -12.63 1.74
N ARG A 70 11.49 -12.69 0.52
CA ARG A 70 12.24 -12.96 -0.72
C ARG A 70 13.16 -11.80 -1.11
N THR A 71 12.66 -10.58 -1.03
CA THR A 71 13.39 -9.37 -1.48
C THR A 71 13.88 -8.52 -0.31
N LYS A 72 13.48 -8.86 0.92
CA LYS A 72 13.67 -8.04 2.13
C LYS A 72 13.00 -6.67 2.08
N ALA A 73 12.07 -6.46 1.14
CA ALA A 73 11.32 -5.22 1.03
C ALA A 73 10.41 -5.02 2.26
N ASN A 74 10.37 -3.79 2.76
CA ASN A 74 9.42 -3.34 3.77
C ASN A 74 8.16 -2.81 3.07
N LEU A 75 6.97 -3.23 3.53
CA LEU A 75 5.71 -2.86 2.91
C LEU A 75 5.50 -1.34 2.81
N LEU A 76 5.69 -0.62 3.91
CA LEU A 76 5.45 0.83 3.94
C LEU A 76 6.43 1.57 3.01
N LYS A 77 7.72 1.25 3.11
CA LYS A 77 8.74 1.86 2.25
C LYS A 77 8.51 1.59 0.77
N LEU A 78 8.02 0.38 0.45
CA LEU A 78 7.67 0.03 -0.92
C LEU A 78 6.49 0.87 -1.41
N LEU A 79 5.44 1.01 -0.60
CA LEU A 79 4.29 1.87 -0.94
C LEU A 79 4.69 3.33 -1.07
N GLU A 80 5.48 3.88 -0.16
CA GLU A 80 6.00 5.25 -0.25
C GLU A 80 6.74 5.49 -1.56
N SER A 81 7.69 4.60 -1.90
CA SER A 81 8.48 4.72 -3.12
C SER A 81 7.64 4.59 -4.39
N GLU A 82 6.67 3.68 -4.41
CA GLU A 82 5.80 3.48 -5.57
C GLU A 82 4.79 4.61 -5.74
N VAL A 83 4.20 5.09 -4.64
CA VAL A 83 3.28 6.24 -4.67
C VAL A 83 4.03 7.51 -5.06
N GLU A 84 5.25 7.73 -4.58
CA GLU A 84 6.11 8.83 -5.02
C GLU A 84 6.38 8.76 -6.53
N GLN A 85 6.67 7.56 -7.05
CA GLN A 85 6.88 7.35 -8.49
C GLN A 85 5.63 7.69 -9.31
N LEU A 86 4.43 7.40 -8.80
CA LEU A 86 3.16 7.69 -9.49
C LEU A 86 2.75 9.16 -9.37
N CYS A 87 2.96 9.78 -8.21
CA CYS A 87 2.47 11.12 -7.90
C CYS A 87 3.50 12.22 -8.21
N GLY A 88 4.77 11.85 -8.42
CA GLY A 88 5.88 12.78 -8.63
C GLY A 88 6.20 13.65 -7.41
N LYS A 89 5.69 13.30 -6.23
CA LYS A 89 5.88 13.99 -4.96
C LYS A 89 6.23 12.98 -3.86
N PRO A 90 7.17 13.29 -2.96
CA PRO A 90 7.48 12.42 -1.83
C PRO A 90 6.25 12.20 -0.95
N VAL A 91 6.03 10.95 -0.53
CA VAL A 91 4.98 10.57 0.41
C VAL A 91 5.61 9.86 1.61
N ILE A 92 5.15 10.21 2.81
CA ILE A 92 5.60 9.60 4.07
C ILE A 92 4.39 8.92 4.73
N LEU A 93 4.48 7.61 4.93
CA LEU A 93 3.51 6.77 5.60
C LEU A 93 4.10 6.35 6.95
N SER A 94 4.04 7.25 7.92
CA SER A 94 4.52 7.05 9.31
C SER A 94 3.37 6.85 10.28
#